data_AF-A0A1N6CX65-F1
#
_entry.id   AF-A0A1N6CX65-F1
#
_cell.length_a   1.000
_cell.length_b   1.000
_cell.length_c   1.000
_cell.angle_alpha   90.00
_cell.angle_beta   90.00
_cell.angle_gamma   90.00
#
_symmetry.space_group_name_H-M   'P 1'
#
loop_
_entity.id
_entity.type
_entity.pdbx_description
1 polymer ?
#
loop_
_entity_poly.entity_id
_entity_poly.type
_entity_poly.pdbx_seq_one_letter_code
_entity_poly.pdbx_strand_id
1 'polypeptide(L)'
;MRVPPLPKRLMTAAYSASMFIMVGYMMWLYAMGSYRELLIPLFLAMLLLVSLLMHLGQGFRPCIPRILLLASIYIVVLTATYTQPSPAPLWLGLPIAATFLLLPLWSALSLNMVCLSAWWWLAPFETTAFSLSHVALTLLLALPPWEHARRRALLRATDPNDSDCDAYHIDTLKERLNNEFQRAAMLNKRLAVLVLHLPQLDMAEEQFGHRAQTALLGALCSEVNSRCRDHDILGRAGNATFWLVLPDTSESGALLVRERLQRALSRRVLVETGQLEARITTCLPLRKESFERYVQRLEARAEAIANV
;
A
#
# COMPACT_ATOMS: atom_id res chain seq x y z
N MET A 1 1.35 -3.68 -7.92
CA MET A 1 2.26 -2.93 -7.01
C MET A 1 2.20 -1.43 -7.33
N ARG A 2 1.67 -0.60 -6.43
CA ARG A 2 1.65 0.87 -6.61
C ARG A 2 3.05 1.44 -6.32
N VAL A 3 3.55 2.29 -7.22
CA VAL A 3 4.76 3.13 -6.98
C VAL A 3 4.55 3.88 -5.67
N PRO A 4 5.54 3.98 -4.77
CA PRO A 4 5.41 4.85 -3.59
C PRO A 4 5.01 6.25 -4.07
N PRO A 5 4.02 6.91 -3.44
CA PRO A 5 3.60 8.24 -3.87
C PRO A 5 4.79 9.18 -3.70
N LEU A 6 5.39 9.62 -4.80
CA LEU A 6 6.35 10.73 -4.78
C LEU A 6 5.69 11.92 -4.06
N PRO A 7 6.41 12.63 -3.19
CA PRO A 7 5.84 13.74 -2.47
C PRO A 7 5.27 14.75 -3.48
N LYS A 8 4.00 15.14 -3.30
CA LYS A 8 3.30 16.05 -4.23
C LYS A 8 4.14 17.29 -4.56
N ARG A 9 4.85 17.83 -3.57
CA ARG A 9 5.75 19.00 -3.72
C ARG A 9 6.90 18.77 -4.70
N LEU A 10 7.47 17.57 -4.72
CA LEU A 10 8.57 17.22 -5.63
C LEU A 10 8.04 17.04 -7.05
N MET A 11 6.85 16.46 -7.20
CA MET A 11 6.19 16.35 -8.51
C MET A 11 5.81 17.73 -9.05
N THR A 12 5.22 18.62 -8.25
CA THR A 12 4.92 20.00 -8.66
C THR A 12 6.19 20.75 -9.07
N ALA A 13 7.28 20.57 -8.32
CA ALA A 13 8.57 21.17 -8.67
C ALA A 13 9.06 20.65 -10.03
N ALA A 14 8.99 19.33 -10.28
CA ALA A 14 9.39 18.74 -11.56
C ALA A 14 8.56 19.28 -12.73
N TYR A 15 7.22 19.29 -12.63
CA TYR A 15 6.36 19.85 -13.69
C TYR A 15 6.65 21.33 -13.94
N SER A 16 6.82 22.13 -12.89
CA SER A 16 7.13 23.56 -13.02
C SER A 16 8.50 23.79 -13.66
N ALA A 17 9.53 23.04 -13.26
CA ALA A 17 10.87 23.14 -13.83
C ALA A 17 10.89 22.76 -15.31
N SER A 18 10.23 21.65 -15.69
CA SER A 18 10.09 21.26 -17.10
C SER A 18 9.39 22.33 -17.94
N MET A 19 8.36 22.98 -17.40
CA MET A 19 7.67 24.08 -18.06
C MET A 19 8.58 25.30 -18.22
N PHE A 20 9.30 25.73 -17.17
CA PHE A 20 10.23 26.85 -17.24
C PHE A 20 11.36 26.62 -18.25
N ILE A 21 11.94 25.43 -18.27
CA ILE A 21 12.99 25.06 -19.24
C ILE A 21 12.42 25.14 -20.67
N MET A 22 11.22 24.61 -20.92
CA MET A 22 10.59 24.64 -22.25
C MET A 22 10.28 26.06 -22.72
N VAL A 23 9.75 26.91 -21.83
CA VAL A 23 9.47 28.32 -22.15
C VAL A 23 10.76 29.11 -22.41
N GLY A 24 11.82 28.87 -21.62
CA GLY A 24 13.13 29.46 -21.85
C GLY A 24 13.73 29.07 -23.20
N TYR A 25 13.62 27.79 -23.58
CA TYR A 25 14.04 27.30 -24.89
C TYR A 25 13.27 27.96 -26.04
N MET A 26 11.95 28.10 -25.89
CA MET A 26 11.10 28.80 -26.86
C MET A 26 11.50 30.27 -27.01
N MET A 27 11.81 30.95 -25.91
CA MET A 27 12.27 32.35 -25.92
C MET A 27 13.63 32.51 -26.59
N TRP A 28 14.56 31.56 -26.38
CA TRP A 28 15.82 31.52 -27.12
C TRP A 28 15.58 31.38 -28.62
N LEU A 29 14.81 30.37 -29.05
CA LEU A 29 14.54 30.14 -30.48
C LEU A 29 13.92 31.36 -31.16
N TYR A 30 13.03 32.05 -30.45
CA TYR A 30 12.44 33.31 -30.90
C TYR A 30 13.51 34.40 -31.05
N ALA A 31 14.38 34.59 -30.04
CA ALA A 31 15.46 35.57 -30.08
C ALA A 31 16.50 35.29 -31.20
N MET A 32 16.72 34.02 -31.55
CA MET A 32 17.59 33.61 -32.66
C MET A 32 16.92 33.71 -34.04
N GLY A 33 15.64 34.07 -34.12
CA GLY A 33 14.91 34.20 -35.39
C GLY A 33 14.55 32.87 -36.07
N SER A 34 14.69 31.74 -35.37
CA SER A 34 14.43 30.39 -35.89
C SER A 34 12.94 30.01 -35.78
N TYR A 35 12.06 30.81 -36.40
CA TYR A 35 10.60 30.67 -36.25
C TYR A 35 10.04 29.32 -36.74
N ARG A 36 10.71 28.65 -37.69
CA ARG A 36 10.28 27.35 -38.22
C ARG A 36 10.33 26.23 -37.19
N GLU A 37 11.22 26.35 -36.21
CA GLU A 37 11.43 25.34 -35.16
C GLU A 37 10.54 25.57 -33.92
N LEU A 38 9.77 26.66 -33.89
CA LEU A 38 8.97 27.07 -32.74
C LEU A 38 7.73 26.20 -32.51
N LEU A 39 7.22 25.53 -33.56
CA LEU A 39 5.94 24.81 -33.52
C LEU A 39 5.98 23.64 -32.53
N ILE A 40 7.06 22.85 -32.53
CA ILE A 40 7.22 21.68 -31.67
C ILE A 40 7.33 22.09 -30.18
N PRO A 41 8.21 23.02 -29.78
CA PRO A 41 8.29 23.51 -28.40
C PRO A 41 7.00 24.17 -27.91
N LEU A 42 6.30 24.91 -28.77
CA LEU A 42 5.02 25.53 -28.44
C LEU A 42 3.96 24.47 -28.08
N PHE A 43 3.84 23.43 -28.91
CA PHE A 43 2.92 22.31 -28.65
C PHE A 43 3.28 21.57 -27.35
N LEU A 44 4.57 21.33 -27.11
CA LEU A 44 5.06 20.69 -25.88
C LEU A 44 4.81 21.56 -24.64
N ALA A 45 4.98 22.87 -24.74
CA ALA A 45 4.67 23.80 -23.66
C ALA A 45 3.17 23.77 -23.31
N MET A 46 2.29 23.67 -24.30
CA MET A 46 0.85 23.49 -24.06
C MET A 46 0.54 22.15 -23.37
N LEU A 47 1.15 21.05 -23.81
CA LEU A 47 0.99 19.73 -23.16
C LEU A 47 1.51 19.73 -21.71
N LEU A 48 2.65 20.35 -21.46
CA LEU A 48 3.22 20.50 -20.11
C LEU A 48 2.34 21.37 -19.21
N LEU A 49 1.76 22.46 -19.75
CA LEU A 49 0.81 23.29 -19.04
C LEU A 49 -0.45 22.50 -18.66
N VAL A 50 -1.03 21.74 -19.59
CA VAL A 50 -2.19 20.86 -19.32
C VAL A 50 -1.83 19.82 -18.26
N SER A 51 -0.66 19.21 -18.35
CA SER A 51 -0.17 18.24 -17.35
C SER A 51 -0.02 18.86 -15.96
N LEU A 52 0.56 20.06 -15.86
CA LEU A 52 0.72 20.80 -14.61
C LEU A 52 -0.65 21.15 -14.00
N LEU A 53 -1.59 21.65 -14.81
CA LEU A 53 -2.95 21.99 -14.37
C LEU A 53 -3.71 20.75 -13.89
N MET A 54 -3.61 19.62 -14.61
CA MET A 54 -4.20 18.35 -14.18
C MET A 54 -3.59 17.82 -12.89
N HIS A 55 -2.30 18.07 -12.64
CA HIS A 55 -1.64 17.67 -11.40
C HIS A 55 -2.07 18.53 -10.19
N LEU A 56 -2.32 19.83 -10.41
CA LEU A 56 -2.84 20.76 -9.41
C LEU A 56 -4.34 20.54 -9.15
N GLY A 57 -5.10 20.13 -10.16
CA GLY A 57 -6.53 19.86 -10.07
C GLY A 57 -6.84 18.60 -9.25
N GLN A 58 -7.71 18.71 -8.25
CA GLN A 58 -8.03 17.62 -7.32
C GLN A 58 -8.94 16.52 -7.92
N GLY A 59 -9.36 16.62 -9.18
CA GLY A 59 -10.38 15.74 -9.79
C GLY A 59 -9.88 14.65 -10.75
N PHE A 60 -8.61 14.65 -11.16
CA PHE A 60 -8.11 13.73 -12.19
C PHE A 60 -7.32 12.56 -11.64
N ARG A 61 -7.36 11.42 -12.36
CA ARG A 61 -6.51 10.26 -12.05
C ARG A 61 -5.04 10.69 -12.16
N PRO A 62 -4.19 10.45 -11.14
CA PRO A 62 -2.81 10.93 -11.10
C PRO A 62 -1.90 10.29 -12.17
N CYS A 63 -2.36 9.25 -12.85
CA CYS A 63 -1.62 8.61 -13.95
C CYS A 63 -1.60 9.48 -15.22
N ILE A 64 -2.67 10.23 -15.51
CA ILE A 64 -2.80 11.01 -16.75
C ILE A 64 -1.70 12.08 -16.90
N PRO A 65 -1.46 12.97 -15.91
CA PRO A 65 -0.41 13.99 -16.05
C PRO A 65 1.00 13.37 -16.18
N ARG A 66 1.24 12.23 -15.53
CA ARG A 66 2.51 11.50 -15.63
C ARG A 66 2.75 10.94 -17.03
N ILE A 67 1.73 10.39 -17.68
CA ILE A 67 1.80 9.90 -19.05
C ILE A 67 2.04 11.07 -20.02
N LEU A 68 1.36 12.20 -19.84
CA LEU A 68 1.56 13.39 -20.67
C LEU A 68 2.99 13.95 -20.56
N LEU A 69 3.54 14.03 -19.35
CA LEU A 69 4.92 14.47 -19.16
C LEU A 69 5.92 13.47 -19.77
N LEU A 70 5.68 12.17 -19.61
CA LEU A 70 6.50 11.16 -20.26
C LEU A 70 6.45 11.29 -21.79
N ALA A 71 5.26 11.44 -22.38
CA ALA A 71 5.10 11.63 -23.81
C ALA A 71 5.86 12.87 -24.30
N SER A 72 5.81 13.97 -23.54
CA SER A 72 6.57 15.19 -23.87
C SER A 72 8.08 14.93 -23.89
N ILE A 73 8.62 14.17 -22.94
CA ILE A 73 10.04 13.78 -22.88
C ILE A 73 10.43 12.93 -24.09
N TYR A 74 9.62 11.95 -24.46
CA TYR A 74 9.87 11.11 -25.63
C TYR A 74 9.84 11.91 -26.94
N ILE A 75 8.90 12.83 -27.10
CA ILE A 75 8.82 13.70 -28.29
C ILE A 75 10.07 14.58 -28.40
N VAL A 76 10.50 15.21 -27.29
CA VAL A 76 11.74 16.01 -27.26
C VAL A 76 12.93 15.19 -27.71
N VAL A 77 13.09 13.98 -27.15
CA VAL A 77 14.24 13.12 -27.48
C VAL A 77 14.18 12.64 -28.94
N LEU A 78 13.00 12.27 -29.44
CA LEU A 78 12.80 11.91 -30.85
C LEU A 78 13.22 13.06 -31.78
N THR A 79 12.79 14.29 -31.47
CA THR A 79 13.12 15.48 -32.27
C THR A 79 14.62 15.79 -32.23
N ALA A 80 15.26 15.67 -31.05
CA ALA A 80 16.71 15.83 -30.92
C ALA A 80 17.47 14.80 -31.78
N THR A 81 17.06 13.53 -31.75
CA THR A 81 17.70 12.48 -32.57
C THR A 81 17.47 12.65 -34.07
N TYR A 82 16.38 13.28 -34.49
CA TYR A 82 16.12 13.54 -35.91
C TYR A 82 16.96 14.71 -36.45
N THR A 83 17.15 15.74 -35.63
CA THR A 83 17.92 16.94 -36.03
C THR A 83 19.43 16.74 -36.02
N GLN A 84 19.95 15.85 -35.16
CA GLN A 84 21.38 15.58 -35.03
C GLN A 84 21.69 14.10 -35.32
N PRO A 85 22.58 13.78 -36.28
CA PRO A 85 22.92 12.41 -36.63
C PRO A 85 23.77 11.68 -35.57
N SER A 86 24.34 12.38 -34.59
CA SER A 86 25.10 11.77 -33.48
C SER A 86 24.70 12.39 -32.13
N PRO A 87 23.47 12.11 -31.65
CA PRO A 87 23.01 12.66 -30.38
C PRO A 87 23.89 12.15 -29.23
N ALA A 88 24.20 13.01 -28.27
CA ALA A 88 24.96 12.60 -27.09
C ALA A 88 24.20 11.46 -26.36
N PRO A 89 24.90 10.40 -25.91
CA PRO A 89 24.28 9.20 -25.33
C PRO A 89 23.40 9.51 -24.09
N LEU A 90 23.64 10.63 -23.43
CA LEU A 90 22.84 11.14 -22.32
C LEU A 90 21.37 11.40 -22.69
N TRP A 91 21.09 11.82 -23.93
CA TRP A 91 19.71 12.08 -24.38
C TRP A 91 18.86 10.81 -24.46
N LEU A 92 19.50 9.68 -24.76
CA LEU A 92 18.84 8.38 -24.86
C LEU A 92 18.58 7.76 -23.48
N GLY A 93 19.39 8.11 -22.47
CA GLY A 93 19.18 7.72 -21.08
C GLY A 93 18.00 8.40 -20.40
N LEU A 94 17.63 9.60 -20.85
CA LEU A 94 16.64 10.45 -20.19
C LEU A 94 15.20 9.89 -20.26
N PRO A 95 14.68 9.40 -21.41
CA PRO A 95 13.40 8.68 -21.46
C PRO A 95 13.39 7.47 -20.54
N ILE A 96 14.47 6.69 -20.54
CA ILE A 96 14.58 5.46 -19.75
C ILE A 96 14.48 5.79 -18.26
N ALA A 97 15.24 6.78 -17.78
CA ALA A 97 15.14 7.26 -16.40
C ALA A 97 13.73 7.79 -16.08
N ALA A 98 13.13 8.57 -16.98
CA ALA A 98 11.80 9.14 -16.79
C ALA A 98 10.71 8.07 -16.68
N THR A 99 10.81 6.97 -17.43
CA THR A 99 9.83 5.87 -17.33
C THR A 99 9.82 5.23 -15.93
N PHE A 100 10.98 4.94 -15.34
CA PHE A 100 11.06 4.36 -13.99
C PHE A 100 10.66 5.34 -12.89
N LEU A 101 10.84 6.65 -13.12
CA LEU A 101 10.43 7.68 -12.16
C LEU A 101 8.90 7.88 -12.15
N LEU A 102 8.25 7.77 -13.31
CA LEU A 102 6.85 8.15 -13.49
C LEU A 102 5.88 6.96 -13.47
N LEU A 103 6.34 5.77 -13.88
CA LEU A 103 5.51 4.58 -14.01
C LEU A 103 5.89 3.47 -13.00
N PRO A 104 4.94 2.57 -12.68
CA PRO A 104 5.24 1.32 -11.99
C PRO A 104 6.29 0.48 -12.70
N LEU A 105 7.05 -0.29 -11.92
CA LEU A 105 8.15 -1.16 -12.37
C LEU A 105 7.78 -1.95 -13.64
N TRP A 106 6.65 -2.66 -13.59
CA TRP A 106 6.22 -3.52 -14.69
C TRP A 106 5.84 -2.75 -15.94
N SER A 107 5.12 -1.64 -15.80
CA SER A 107 4.78 -0.77 -16.93
C SER A 107 6.01 -0.03 -17.50
N ALA A 108 7.00 0.29 -16.66
CA ALA A 108 8.24 0.89 -17.11
C ALA A 108 9.08 -0.12 -17.90
N LEU A 109 9.20 -1.36 -17.40
CA LEU A 109 9.88 -2.45 -18.11
C LEU A 109 9.23 -2.74 -19.46
N SER A 110 7.89 -2.88 -19.49
CA SER A 110 7.18 -3.16 -20.74
C SER A 110 7.36 -2.04 -21.76
N LEU A 111 7.24 -0.77 -21.32
CA LEU A 111 7.39 0.38 -22.21
C LEU A 111 8.83 0.47 -22.77
N ASN A 112 9.85 0.27 -21.93
CA ASN A 112 11.25 0.29 -22.40
C ASN A 112 11.57 -0.85 -23.36
N MET A 113 10.97 -2.02 -23.20
CA MET A 113 11.12 -3.13 -24.14
C MET A 113 10.47 -2.81 -25.48
N VAL A 114 9.25 -2.25 -25.48
CA VAL A 114 8.57 -1.82 -26.71
C VAL A 114 9.36 -0.71 -27.41
N CYS A 115 9.87 0.28 -26.66
CA CYS A 115 10.69 1.35 -27.23
C CYS A 115 12.00 0.82 -27.80
N LEU A 116 12.66 -0.13 -27.14
CA LEU A 116 13.85 -0.79 -27.68
C LEU A 116 13.57 -1.47 -29.02
N SER A 117 12.46 -2.22 -29.11
CA SER A 117 12.04 -2.86 -30.36
C SER A 117 11.70 -1.85 -31.46
N ALA A 118 11.05 -0.74 -31.10
CA ALA A 118 10.75 0.33 -32.05
C ALA A 118 12.03 1.01 -32.58
N TRP A 119 13.00 1.29 -31.70
CA TRP A 119 14.30 1.84 -32.11
C TRP A 119 15.09 0.87 -32.96
N TRP A 120 15.06 -0.44 -32.65
CA TRP A 120 15.70 -1.45 -33.47
C TRP A 120 15.20 -1.42 -34.91
N TRP A 121 13.91 -1.15 -35.11
CA TRP A 121 13.32 -1.10 -36.43
C TRP A 121 13.58 0.22 -37.17
N LEU A 122 13.64 1.33 -36.44
CA LEU A 122 13.72 2.69 -37.01
C LEU A 122 15.14 3.25 -37.12
N ALA A 123 16.13 2.70 -36.39
CA ALA A 123 17.45 3.33 -36.27
C ALA A 123 18.38 3.05 -37.46
N PRO A 124 19.02 4.08 -38.04
CA PRO A 124 20.01 3.94 -39.11
C PRO A 124 21.47 3.76 -38.63
N PHE A 125 21.71 3.56 -37.33
CA PHE A 125 23.05 3.53 -36.69
C PHE A 125 23.44 2.14 -36.14
N GLU A 126 24.68 1.98 -35.62
CA GLU A 126 25.15 0.73 -35.00
C GLU A 126 24.23 0.24 -33.88
N THR A 127 23.50 -0.84 -34.16
CA THR A 127 22.39 -1.33 -33.33
C THR A 127 22.84 -2.10 -32.09
N THR A 128 24.06 -2.64 -32.08
CA THR A 128 24.54 -3.56 -31.04
C THR A 128 25.03 -2.82 -29.79
N ALA A 129 25.89 -1.81 -29.93
CA ALA A 129 26.38 -1.03 -28.80
C ALA A 129 25.24 -0.24 -28.12
N PHE A 130 24.33 0.32 -28.94
CA PHE A 130 23.18 1.06 -28.44
C PHE A 130 22.19 0.17 -27.68
N SER A 131 21.82 -0.98 -28.24
CA SER A 131 20.90 -1.92 -27.57
C SER A 131 21.47 -2.46 -26.26
N LEU A 132 22.78 -2.76 -26.21
CA LEU A 132 23.44 -3.17 -24.98
C LEU A 132 23.39 -2.07 -23.91
N SER A 133 23.64 -0.81 -24.28
CA SER A 133 23.57 0.32 -23.34
C SER A 133 22.16 0.55 -22.80
N HIS A 134 21.13 0.39 -23.64
CA HIS A 134 19.73 0.50 -23.26
C HIS A 134 19.31 -0.61 -22.30
N VAL A 135 19.69 -1.86 -22.58
CA VAL A 135 19.42 -3.00 -21.70
C VAL A 135 20.17 -2.85 -20.37
N ALA A 136 21.44 -2.43 -20.39
CA ALA A 136 22.21 -2.21 -19.17
C ALA A 136 21.58 -1.11 -18.29
N LEU A 137 21.19 0.02 -18.89
CA LEU A 137 20.59 1.13 -18.16
C LEU A 137 19.19 0.80 -17.62
N THR A 138 18.38 0.06 -18.39
CA THR A 138 17.05 -0.40 -17.92
C THR A 138 17.16 -1.38 -16.75
N LEU A 139 18.10 -2.33 -16.80
CA LEU A 139 18.39 -3.22 -15.68
C LEU A 139 18.88 -2.46 -14.44
N LEU A 140 19.83 -1.52 -14.64
CA LEU A 140 20.38 -0.71 -13.55
C LEU A 140 19.28 0.13 -12.86
N LEU A 141 18.39 0.75 -13.63
CA LEU A 141 17.29 1.57 -13.10
C LEU A 141 16.12 0.75 -12.54
N ALA A 142 16.01 -0.53 -12.91
CA ALA A 142 15.03 -1.44 -12.33
C ALA A 142 15.42 -1.92 -10.91
N LEU A 143 16.71 -1.91 -10.55
CA LEU A 143 17.20 -2.39 -9.26
C LEU A 143 16.59 -1.63 -8.05
N PRO A 144 16.63 -0.28 -7.97
CA PRO A 144 16.08 0.43 -6.82
C PRO A 144 14.56 0.19 -6.59
N PRO A 145 13.67 0.32 -7.61
CA PRO A 145 12.25 0.06 -7.39
C PRO A 145 11.95 -1.40 -7.06
N TRP A 146 12.74 -2.35 -7.58
CA TRP A 146 12.64 -3.76 -7.23
C TRP A 146 13.06 -4.02 -5.77
N GLU A 147 14.19 -3.46 -5.32
CA GLU A 147 14.66 -3.60 -3.95
C GLU A 147 13.70 -2.94 -2.96
N HIS A 148 13.17 -1.75 -3.30
CA HIS A 148 12.12 -1.10 -2.51
C HIS A 148 10.84 -1.94 -2.44
N ALA A 149 10.47 -2.65 -3.50
CA ALA A 149 9.32 -3.57 -3.47
C ALA A 149 9.61 -4.77 -2.55
N ARG A 150 10.81 -5.36 -2.66
CA ARG A 150 11.26 -6.48 -1.81
C ARG A 150 11.31 -6.11 -0.33
N ARG A 151 11.91 -4.97 0.03
CA ARG A 151 11.99 -4.48 1.42
C ARG A 151 10.60 -4.25 2.02
N ARG A 152 9.67 -3.68 1.24
CA ARG A 152 8.27 -3.50 1.69
C ARG A 152 7.53 -4.81 1.88
N ALA A 153 7.77 -5.80 1.02
CA ALA A 153 7.22 -7.14 1.20
C ALA A 153 7.75 -7.80 2.47
N LEU A 154 9.05 -7.65 2.75
CA LEU A 154 9.68 -8.12 3.98
C LEU A 154 9.10 -7.43 5.23
N LEU A 155 9.00 -6.10 5.21
CA LEU A 155 8.44 -5.34 6.34
C LEU A 155 7.00 -5.75 6.67
N ARG A 156 6.17 -5.99 5.64
CA ARG A 156 4.80 -6.47 5.82
C ARG A 156 4.74 -7.91 6.34
N ALA A 157 5.68 -8.75 5.92
CA ALA A 157 5.78 -10.11 6.44
C ALA A 157 6.25 -10.16 7.91
N THR A 158 6.95 -9.12 8.36
CA THR A 158 7.39 -8.98 9.76
C THR A 158 6.50 -8.07 10.61
N ASP A 159 5.46 -7.46 10.03
CA ASP A 159 4.53 -6.63 10.79
C ASP A 159 3.64 -7.56 11.61
N PRO A 160 3.75 -7.54 12.95
CA PRO A 160 2.96 -8.43 13.79
C PRO A 160 1.47 -8.03 13.80
N ASN A 161 1.15 -6.80 13.38
CA ASN A 161 -0.20 -6.25 13.45
C ASN A 161 -0.99 -6.46 12.15
N ASP A 162 -2.32 -6.48 12.27
CA ASP A 162 -3.26 -6.51 11.16
C ASP A 162 -3.24 -5.19 10.37
N SER A 163 -3.50 -5.24 9.06
CA SER A 163 -3.44 -4.06 8.21
C SER A 163 -4.57 -3.06 8.45
N ASP A 164 -5.70 -3.53 8.99
CA ASP A 164 -6.94 -2.76 9.05
C ASP A 164 -7.26 -2.28 10.46
N CYS A 165 -6.58 -2.81 11.48
CA CYS A 165 -6.88 -2.53 12.87
C CYS A 165 -5.68 -2.74 13.81
N ASP A 166 -5.73 -2.11 14.98
CA ASP A 166 -4.70 -2.22 16.03
C ASP A 166 -4.87 -3.53 16.83
N ALA A 167 -4.69 -4.66 16.14
CA ALA A 167 -4.73 -6.01 16.67
C ALA A 167 -3.62 -6.85 16.01
N TYR A 168 -3.16 -7.90 16.67
CA TYR A 168 -2.18 -8.83 16.09
C TYR A 168 -2.78 -9.66 14.94
N HIS A 169 -1.97 -9.94 13.93
CA HIS A 169 -2.29 -10.96 12.92
C HIS A 169 -2.43 -12.34 13.59
N ILE A 170 -3.28 -13.20 13.03
CA ILE A 170 -3.58 -14.51 13.63
C ILE A 170 -2.34 -15.39 13.86
N ASP A 171 -1.36 -15.33 12.95
CA ASP A 171 -0.13 -16.12 13.08
C ASP A 171 0.68 -15.70 14.31
N THR A 172 0.90 -14.39 14.47
CA THR A 172 1.59 -13.82 15.64
C THR A 172 0.81 -14.06 16.92
N LEU A 173 -0.52 -13.98 16.86
CA LEU A 173 -1.39 -14.26 18.01
C LEU A 173 -1.29 -15.72 18.45
N LYS A 174 -1.31 -16.67 17.51
CA LYS A 174 -1.16 -18.11 17.78
C LYS A 174 0.20 -18.42 18.40
N GLU A 175 1.27 -17.80 17.90
CA GLU A 175 2.61 -17.95 18.48
C GLU A 175 2.66 -17.44 19.94
N ARG A 176 2.13 -16.24 20.20
CA ARG A 176 2.06 -15.68 21.56
C ARG A 176 1.16 -16.49 22.48
N LEU A 177 0.03 -16.97 21.98
CA LEU A 177 -0.88 -17.83 22.72
C LEU A 177 -0.20 -19.16 23.09
N ASN A 178 0.59 -19.75 22.19
CA ASN A 178 1.35 -20.98 22.49
C ASN A 178 2.36 -20.74 23.61
N ASN A 179 3.08 -19.62 23.58
CA ASN A 179 4.02 -19.26 24.64
C ASN A 179 3.32 -19.10 26.00
N GLU A 180 2.18 -18.40 26.05
CA GLU A 180 1.40 -18.24 27.28
C GLU A 180 0.74 -19.55 27.73
N PHE A 181 0.33 -20.41 26.80
CA PHE A 181 -0.21 -21.74 27.11
C PHE A 181 0.85 -22.63 27.79
N GLN A 182 2.06 -22.68 27.24
CA GLN A 182 3.17 -23.42 27.84
C GLN A 182 3.59 -22.84 29.19
N ARG A 183 3.65 -21.50 29.29
CA ARG A 183 3.98 -20.80 30.53
C ARG A 183 2.95 -21.06 31.63
N ALA A 184 1.66 -21.01 31.31
CA ALA A 184 0.58 -21.29 32.24
C ALA A 184 0.64 -22.75 32.74
N ALA A 185 0.94 -23.70 31.85
CA ALA A 185 1.11 -25.11 32.21
C ALA A 185 2.32 -25.33 33.14
N MET A 186 3.46 -24.69 32.86
CA MET A 186 4.68 -24.83 33.68
C MET A 186 4.57 -24.15 35.04
N LEU A 187 4.01 -22.94 35.10
CA LEU A 187 3.89 -22.16 36.33
C LEU A 187 2.59 -22.42 37.11
N ASN A 188 1.78 -23.38 36.65
CA ASN A 188 0.45 -23.69 37.18
C ASN A 188 -0.44 -22.45 37.33
N LYS A 189 -0.32 -21.53 36.36
CA LYS A 189 -1.09 -20.28 36.29
C LYS A 189 -2.35 -20.47 35.44
N ARG A 190 -3.27 -19.52 35.56
CA ARG A 190 -4.55 -19.55 34.84
C ARG A 190 -4.42 -18.80 33.52
N LEU A 191 -5.05 -19.30 32.47
CA LEU A 191 -5.10 -18.67 31.16
C LEU A 191 -6.54 -18.72 30.67
N ALA A 192 -7.03 -17.63 30.10
CA ALA A 192 -8.33 -17.58 29.46
C ALA A 192 -8.23 -16.85 28.11
N VAL A 193 -9.08 -17.22 27.17
CA VAL A 193 -9.21 -16.51 25.89
C VAL A 193 -10.67 -16.12 25.70
N LEU A 194 -10.91 -14.85 25.38
CA LEU A 194 -12.22 -14.39 24.94
C LEU A 194 -12.25 -14.43 23.41
N VAL A 195 -13.31 -15.04 22.85
CA VAL A 195 -13.58 -14.99 21.41
C VAL A 195 -14.67 -13.96 21.19
N LEU A 196 -14.36 -12.93 20.42
CA LEU A 196 -15.27 -11.84 20.07
C LEU A 196 -15.67 -11.98 18.59
N HIS A 197 -16.94 -11.72 18.28
CA HIS A 197 -17.45 -11.68 16.91
C HIS A 197 -18.27 -10.40 16.70
N LEU A 198 -18.03 -9.74 15.56
CA LEU A 198 -18.65 -8.48 15.18
C LEU A 198 -19.62 -8.68 14.00
N PRO A 199 -20.89 -9.03 14.23
CA PRO A 199 -21.84 -9.40 13.16
C PRO A 199 -22.13 -8.25 12.18
N GLN A 200 -21.98 -7.00 12.62
CA GLN A 200 -22.28 -5.82 11.82
C GLN A 200 -21.21 -5.51 10.75
N LEU A 201 -20.05 -6.20 10.79
CA LEU A 201 -18.92 -5.85 9.94
C LEU A 201 -19.23 -6.04 8.45
N ASP A 202 -19.79 -7.19 8.08
CA ASP A 202 -20.10 -7.52 6.68
C ASP A 202 -21.22 -6.60 6.16
N MET A 203 -22.27 -6.36 6.96
CA MET A 203 -23.33 -5.42 6.60
C MET A 203 -22.83 -3.99 6.42
N ALA A 204 -21.89 -3.55 7.25
CA ALA A 204 -21.32 -2.20 7.13
C ALA A 204 -20.49 -2.03 5.86
N GLU A 205 -19.75 -3.07 5.45
CA GLU A 205 -19.04 -3.07 4.18
C GLU A 205 -20.01 -2.98 3.00
N GLU A 206 -21.09 -3.76 3.01
CA GLU A 206 -22.08 -3.77 1.92
C GLU A 206 -22.89 -2.48 1.82
N GLN A 207 -23.31 -1.90 2.96
CA GLN A 207 -24.25 -0.77 2.98
C GLN A 207 -23.55 0.59 2.94
N PHE A 208 -22.41 0.72 3.60
CA PHE A 208 -21.73 2.02 3.81
C PHE A 208 -20.31 2.04 3.24
N GLY A 209 -19.82 0.90 2.73
CA GLY A 209 -18.52 0.75 2.11
C GLY A 209 -17.37 0.60 3.11
N HIS A 210 -16.17 0.43 2.56
CA HIS A 210 -14.96 0.10 3.33
C HIS A 210 -14.62 1.12 4.43
N ARG A 211 -14.98 2.41 4.27
CA ARG A 211 -14.72 3.42 5.29
C ARG A 211 -15.47 3.15 6.60
N ALA A 212 -16.74 2.75 6.51
CA ALA A 212 -17.55 2.41 7.67
C ALA A 212 -17.03 1.13 8.34
N GLN A 213 -16.62 0.14 7.53
CA GLN A 213 -15.98 -1.08 8.00
C GLN A 213 -14.70 -0.78 8.80
N THR A 214 -13.78 0.03 8.27
CA THR A 214 -12.56 0.41 9.00
C THR A 214 -12.89 1.19 10.27
N ALA A 215 -13.91 2.05 10.26
CA ALA A 215 -14.35 2.78 11.45
C ALA A 215 -14.88 1.83 12.55
N LEU A 216 -15.65 0.81 12.18
CA LEU A 216 -16.12 -0.23 13.10
C LEU A 216 -14.97 -1.04 13.71
N LEU A 217 -14.03 -1.51 12.87
CA LEU A 217 -12.84 -2.24 13.32
C LEU A 217 -12.00 -1.39 14.28
N GLY A 218 -11.74 -0.14 13.90
CA GLY A 218 -10.99 0.81 14.73
C GLY A 218 -11.68 1.09 16.07
N ALA A 219 -13.01 1.25 16.07
CA ALA A 219 -13.78 1.45 17.29
C ALA A 219 -13.72 0.24 18.23
N LEU A 220 -13.83 -0.98 17.70
CA LEU A 220 -13.72 -2.21 18.47
C LEU A 220 -12.32 -2.34 19.09
N CYS A 221 -11.26 -2.23 18.29
CA CYS A 221 -9.88 -2.34 18.78
C CYS A 221 -9.56 -1.26 19.82
N SER A 222 -9.97 -0.01 19.57
CA SER A 222 -9.76 1.09 20.51
C SER A 222 -10.46 0.85 21.85
N GLU A 223 -11.72 0.42 21.84
CA GLU A 223 -12.45 0.12 23.07
C GLU A 223 -11.84 -1.07 23.82
N VAL A 224 -11.50 -2.16 23.12
CA VAL A 224 -10.87 -3.33 23.75
C VAL A 224 -9.52 -2.95 24.37
N ASN A 225 -8.63 -2.32 23.60
CA ASN A 225 -7.30 -1.91 24.08
C ASN A 225 -7.38 -0.93 25.26
N SER A 226 -8.38 -0.03 25.28
CA SER A 226 -8.56 0.92 26.41
C SER A 226 -9.02 0.27 27.73
N ARG A 227 -9.57 -0.95 27.67
CA ARG A 227 -10.10 -1.68 28.83
C ARG A 227 -9.19 -2.82 29.26
N CYS A 228 -8.38 -3.34 28.34
CA CYS A 228 -7.44 -4.42 28.56
C CYS A 228 -6.18 -3.95 29.31
N ARG A 229 -5.49 -4.92 29.93
CA ARG A 229 -4.19 -4.71 30.57
C ARG A 229 -3.08 -4.78 29.52
N ASP A 230 -1.90 -4.26 29.84
CA ASP A 230 -0.73 -4.31 28.93
C ASP A 230 -0.30 -5.74 28.54
N HIS A 231 -0.64 -6.73 29.38
CA HIS A 231 -0.35 -8.15 29.12
C HIS A 231 -1.47 -8.88 28.35
N ASP A 232 -2.64 -8.27 28.18
CA ASP A 232 -3.72 -8.86 27.41
C ASP A 232 -3.43 -8.66 25.92
N ILE A 233 -3.65 -9.68 25.10
CA ILE A 233 -3.23 -9.67 23.68
C ILE A 233 -4.46 -9.81 22.81
N LEU A 234 -4.79 -8.76 22.06
CA LEU A 234 -5.85 -8.77 21.06
C LEU A 234 -5.28 -9.16 19.69
N GLY A 235 -5.91 -10.12 19.02
CA GLY A 235 -5.60 -10.43 17.63
C GLY A 235 -6.83 -10.77 16.81
N ARG A 236 -6.73 -10.56 15.50
CA ARG A 236 -7.81 -10.82 14.53
C ARG A 236 -7.63 -12.24 13.99
N ALA A 237 -8.63 -13.10 14.22
CA ALA A 237 -8.60 -14.52 13.85
C ALA A 237 -9.31 -14.82 12.52
N GLY A 238 -10.26 -13.98 12.13
CA GLY A 238 -10.97 -14.07 10.85
C GLY A 238 -11.50 -12.70 10.44
N ASN A 239 -12.41 -12.64 9.46
CA ASN A 239 -12.88 -11.34 8.93
C ASN A 239 -13.50 -10.46 10.04
N ALA A 240 -14.44 -11.03 10.79
CA ALA A 240 -15.18 -10.35 11.86
C ALA A 240 -14.93 -10.96 13.26
N THR A 241 -13.90 -11.79 13.41
CA THR A 241 -13.65 -12.58 14.62
C THR A 241 -12.30 -12.21 15.22
N PHE A 242 -12.28 -11.99 16.54
CA PHE A 242 -11.10 -11.62 17.31
C PHE A 242 -10.90 -12.56 18.49
N TRP A 243 -9.65 -12.83 18.84
CA TRP A 243 -9.30 -13.50 20.09
C TRP A 243 -8.55 -12.53 20.99
N LEU A 244 -9.00 -12.46 22.24
CA LEU A 244 -8.35 -11.70 23.29
C LEU A 244 -7.80 -12.68 24.31
N VAL A 245 -6.47 -12.80 24.33
CA VAL A 245 -5.74 -13.67 25.25
C VAL A 245 -5.57 -12.94 26.57
N LEU A 246 -5.96 -13.58 27.67
CA LEU A 246 -5.90 -13.06 29.03
C LEU A 246 -4.96 -13.95 29.88
N PRO A 247 -3.66 -13.63 29.92
CA PRO A 247 -2.72 -14.32 30.81
C PRO A 247 -3.10 -14.13 32.28
N ASP A 248 -2.70 -15.08 33.13
CA ASP A 248 -2.89 -15.05 34.59
C ASP A 248 -4.35 -14.81 35.05
N THR A 249 -5.32 -15.20 34.22
CA THR A 249 -6.74 -14.88 34.43
C THR A 249 -7.58 -16.14 34.62
N SER A 250 -8.37 -16.16 35.69
CA SER A 250 -9.34 -17.23 35.98
C SER A 250 -10.60 -17.11 35.14
N GLU A 251 -11.41 -18.16 35.12
CA GLU A 251 -12.74 -18.14 34.51
C GLU A 251 -13.61 -16.99 35.03
N SER A 252 -13.65 -16.80 36.35
CA SER A 252 -14.35 -15.68 36.98
C SER A 252 -13.81 -14.31 36.53
N GLY A 253 -12.49 -14.17 36.39
CA GLY A 253 -11.87 -12.95 35.89
C GLY A 253 -12.20 -12.70 34.41
N ALA A 254 -12.17 -13.74 33.59
CA ALA A 254 -12.51 -13.67 32.18
C ALA A 254 -13.98 -13.28 31.97
N LEU A 255 -14.90 -13.80 32.79
CA LEU A 255 -16.31 -13.41 32.78
C LEU A 255 -16.51 -11.93 33.16
N LEU A 256 -15.75 -11.43 34.14
CA LEU A 256 -15.79 -10.01 34.51
C LEU A 256 -15.28 -9.12 33.36
N VAL A 257 -14.17 -9.51 32.71
CA VAL A 257 -13.62 -8.80 31.56
C VAL A 257 -14.63 -8.82 30.40
N ARG A 258 -15.24 -9.98 30.13
CA ARG A 258 -16.29 -10.14 29.12
C ARG A 258 -17.45 -9.17 29.35
N GLU A 259 -18.02 -9.14 30.56
CA GLU A 259 -19.14 -8.23 30.86
C GLU A 259 -18.75 -6.77 30.74
N ARG A 260 -17.56 -6.40 31.21
CA ARG A 260 -17.04 -5.04 31.10
C ARG A 260 -16.87 -4.61 29.64
N LEU A 261 -16.29 -5.47 28.80
CA LEU A 261 -16.16 -5.22 27.36
C LEU A 261 -17.54 -5.13 26.70
N GLN A 262 -18.45 -6.03 27.02
CA GLN A 262 -19.79 -6.02 26.43
C GLN A 262 -20.58 -4.75 26.78
N ARG A 263 -20.46 -4.23 28.02
CA ARG A 263 -21.04 -2.94 28.41
C ARG A 263 -20.33 -1.74 27.74
N ALA A 264 -19.02 -1.81 27.53
CA ALA A 264 -18.27 -0.73 26.89
C ALA A 264 -18.60 -0.62 25.40
N LEU A 265 -18.55 -1.76 24.69
CA LEU A 265 -18.85 -1.84 23.26
C LEU A 265 -20.29 -1.42 22.98
N SER A 266 -21.26 -1.92 23.74
CA SER A 266 -22.68 -1.52 23.58
C SER A 266 -22.93 -0.03 23.86
N ARG A 267 -22.07 0.68 24.61
CA ARG A 267 -22.22 2.14 24.79
C ARG A 267 -21.66 2.94 23.63
N ARG A 268 -20.85 2.33 22.77
CA ARG A 268 -20.23 3.00 21.64
C ARG A 268 -21.22 3.05 20.47
N VAL A 269 -21.49 4.26 20.00
CA VAL A 269 -22.35 4.51 18.84
C VAL A 269 -21.52 5.19 17.76
N LEU A 270 -21.53 4.62 16.56
CA LEU A 270 -20.93 5.18 15.37
C LEU A 270 -22.00 5.90 14.54
N VAL A 271 -21.58 6.94 13.82
CA VAL A 271 -22.50 7.80 13.04
C VAL A 271 -23.17 7.03 11.90
N GLU A 272 -22.43 6.14 11.23
CA GLU A 272 -22.90 5.43 10.03
C GLU A 272 -23.60 4.11 10.38
N THR A 273 -23.09 3.35 11.35
CA THR A 273 -23.53 1.97 11.64
C THR A 273 -24.33 1.83 12.93
N GLY A 274 -24.51 2.91 13.69
CA GLY A 274 -25.24 2.89 14.95
C GLY A 274 -24.45 2.24 16.10
N GLN A 275 -25.15 1.55 16.99
CA GLN A 275 -24.58 0.97 18.20
C GLN A 275 -23.69 -0.24 17.87
N LEU A 276 -22.49 -0.27 18.45
CA LEU A 276 -21.53 -1.35 18.24
C LEU A 276 -21.96 -2.61 19.00
N GLU A 277 -22.33 -3.65 18.26
CA GLU A 277 -22.75 -4.92 18.85
C GLU A 277 -21.67 -5.98 18.65
N ALA A 278 -21.12 -6.48 19.75
CA ALA A 278 -20.16 -7.58 19.74
C ALA A 278 -20.67 -8.74 20.59
N ARG A 279 -20.53 -9.96 20.07
CA ARG A 279 -20.80 -11.20 20.79
C ARG A 279 -19.50 -11.73 21.34
N ILE A 280 -19.48 -12.12 22.62
CA ILE A 280 -18.26 -12.53 23.31
C ILE A 280 -18.50 -13.85 24.06
N THR A 281 -17.65 -14.85 23.84
CA THR A 281 -17.58 -16.07 24.67
C THR A 281 -16.23 -16.24 25.33
N THR A 282 -16.19 -17.02 26.41
CA THR A 282 -14.98 -17.36 27.17
C THR A 282 -14.55 -18.80 26.89
N CYS A 283 -13.31 -19.02 26.49
CA CYS A 283 -12.68 -20.34 26.36
C CYS A 283 -11.47 -20.49 27.27
N LEU A 284 -11.39 -21.65 27.93
CA LEU A 284 -10.31 -22.00 28.83
C LEU A 284 -9.60 -23.28 28.36
N PRO A 285 -8.28 -23.37 28.57
CA PRO A 285 -7.53 -24.58 28.32
C PRO A 285 -7.90 -25.67 29.34
N LEU A 286 -8.05 -26.92 28.89
CA LEU A 286 -8.26 -28.04 29.81
C LEU A 286 -6.94 -28.55 30.38
N ARG A 287 -7.01 -29.19 31.55
CA ARG A 287 -5.86 -29.89 32.14
C ARG A 287 -5.39 -31.01 31.20
N LYS A 288 -4.10 -31.00 30.86
CA LYS A 288 -3.43 -31.96 29.94
C LYS A 288 -3.91 -31.93 28.49
N GLU A 289 -4.49 -30.82 28.04
CA GLU A 289 -4.83 -30.63 26.62
C GLU A 289 -3.59 -30.29 25.79
N SER A 290 -3.56 -30.69 24.51
CA SER A 290 -2.53 -30.23 23.57
C SER A 290 -2.89 -28.85 23.01
N PHE A 291 -1.88 -28.05 22.66
CA PHE A 291 -2.09 -26.72 22.10
C PHE A 291 -2.97 -26.75 20.83
N GLU A 292 -2.73 -27.70 19.93
CA GLU A 292 -3.50 -27.87 18.69
C GLU A 292 -4.99 -28.09 18.96
N ARG A 293 -5.33 -28.94 19.93
CA ARG A 293 -6.73 -29.21 20.30
C ARG A 293 -7.39 -28.00 20.95
N TYR A 294 -6.61 -27.23 21.72
CA TYR A 294 -7.08 -25.98 22.30
C TYR A 294 -7.41 -24.93 21.23
N VAL A 295 -6.55 -24.79 20.22
CA VAL A 295 -6.79 -23.90 19.06
C VAL A 295 -8.02 -24.34 18.27
N GLN A 296 -8.18 -25.63 17.98
CA GLN A 296 -9.37 -26.16 17.29
C GLN A 296 -10.66 -25.83 18.05
N ARG A 297 -10.66 -25.86 19.38
CA ARG A 297 -11.82 -25.47 20.19
C ARG A 297 -12.09 -23.97 20.15
N LEU A 298 -11.07 -23.13 20.03
CA LEU A 298 -11.24 -21.68 19.86
C LEU A 298 -11.86 -21.38 18.49
N GLU A 299 -11.39 -22.04 17.44
CA GLU A 299 -11.93 -21.92 16.08
C GLU A 299 -13.38 -22.41 16.01
N ALA A 300 -13.68 -23.59 16.55
CA ALA A 300 -15.05 -24.10 16.62
C ALA A 300 -16.00 -23.17 17.41
N ARG A 301 -15.50 -22.51 18.45
CA ARG A 301 -16.30 -21.51 19.20
C ARG A 301 -16.48 -20.21 18.44
N ALA A 302 -15.49 -19.79 17.66
CA ALA A 302 -15.63 -18.65 16.77
C ALA A 302 -16.73 -18.89 15.73
N GLU A 303 -16.72 -20.06 15.09
CA GLU A 303 -17.75 -20.46 14.12
C GLU A 303 -19.13 -20.53 14.77
N ALA A 304 -19.23 -21.13 15.96
CA ALA A 304 -20.49 -21.23 16.68
C ALA A 304 -21.10 -19.87 17.03
N ILE A 305 -20.30 -18.84 17.27
CA ILE A 305 -20.80 -17.48 17.58
C ILE A 305 -21.15 -16.70 16.32
N ALA A 306 -20.43 -16.95 15.23
CA ALA A 306 -20.70 -16.34 13.94
C ALA A 306 -22.06 -16.81 13.36
N ASN A 307 -22.44 -18.07 13.61
CA ASN A 307 -23.66 -18.68 13.05
C ASN A 307 -24.93 -18.47 13.89
N VAL A 308 -24.85 -17.79 15.04
CA VAL A 308 -26.00 -17.47 15.92
C VAL A 308 -26.70 -16.19 15.48
#